data_AF-A0A085MPH3-F1
#
_entry.id   AF-A0A085MPH3-F1
#
_cell.length_a   1.000
_cell.length_b   1.000
_cell.length_c   1.000
_cell.angle_alpha   90.00
_cell.angle_beta   90.00
_cell.angle_gamma   90.00
#
_symmetry.space_group_name_H-M   'P 1'
#
loop_
_entity.id
_entity.type
_entity.pdbx_description
1 polymer ?
#
loop_
_entity_poly.entity_id
_entity_poly.type
_entity_poly.pdbx_seq_one_letter_code
_entity_poly.pdbx_strand_id
1 'polypeptide(L)'
;MKKILDKEIENGNMLFVVHSLTVDALCRFLQGKPAKDVPRHEMDQMGRQYPYCTVVGFEELTNKTWRLVPNALPPVTYLEFSNRPNTDFLTR
;
A
#
# COMPACT_ATOMS: atom_id res chain seq x y z
N MET A 1 20.77 3.61 2.90
CA MET A 1 19.51 4.34 2.67
C MET A 1 18.70 4.35 3.99
N LYS A 2 19.15 5.10 5.00
CA LYS A 2 18.60 5.13 6.38
C LYS A 2 18.43 6.59 6.85
N LYS A 3 17.56 7.39 6.22
CA LYS A 3 17.42 8.83 6.61
C LYS A 3 16.01 9.42 6.52
N ILE A 4 15.00 8.66 6.08
CA ILE A 4 13.61 9.17 6.08
C ILE A 4 12.84 8.70 7.32
N LEU A 5 13.15 7.51 7.85
CA LEU A 5 12.50 6.95 9.03
C LEU A 5 13.11 7.45 10.36
N ASP A 6 14.30 8.04 10.33
CA ASP A 6 15.03 8.47 11.54
C ASP A 6 14.71 9.92 11.96
N LYS A 7 13.78 10.60 11.28
CA LYS A 7 13.24 11.87 11.77
C LYS A 7 12.08 11.54 12.70
N GLU A 8 12.30 11.71 14.00
CA GLU A 8 11.26 11.66 15.03
C GLU A 8 10.14 12.64 14.69
N ILE A 9 9.11 12.13 14.02
CA ILE A 9 7.78 12.69 14.02
C ILE A 9 7.07 11.88 15.11
N GLU A 10 7.16 12.33 16.37
CA GLU A 10 6.68 11.55 17.52
C GLU A 10 5.19 11.19 17.43
N ASN A 11 4.41 11.87 16.58
CA ASN A 11 3.03 11.52 16.23
C ASN A 11 2.62 12.17 14.89
N GLY A 12 2.98 11.57 13.75
CA GLY A 12 2.53 12.12 12.48
C GLY A 12 2.41 11.10 11.36
N ASN A 13 1.55 11.46 10.40
CA ASN A 13 1.23 10.61 9.27
C ASN A 13 2.26 10.82 8.14
N MET A 14 2.73 9.72 7.55
CA MET A 14 3.56 9.75 6.35
C MET A 14 2.73 9.40 5.11
N LEU A 15 2.92 10.15 4.01
CA LEU A 15 2.32 9.88 2.72
C LEU A 15 3.41 9.56 1.69
N PHE A 16 3.27 8.41 1.03
CA PHE A 16 4.12 8.00 -0.08
C PHE A 16 3.31 8.04 -1.38
N VAL A 17 3.78 8.81 -2.37
CA VAL A 17 3.19 8.86 -3.72
C VAL A 17 4.12 8.12 -4.68
N VAL A 18 3.68 6.95 -5.13
CA VAL A 18 4.53 5.97 -5.83
C VAL A 18 3.76 5.22 -6.92
N HIS A 19 4.45 4.34 -7.65
CA HIS A 19 3.84 3.47 -8.66
C HIS A 19 3.22 2.21 -8.04
N SER A 20 2.31 1.55 -8.77
CA SER A 20 1.56 0.36 -8.32
C SER A 20 2.45 -0.77 -7.77
N LEU A 21 3.57 -1.08 -8.43
CA LEU A 21 4.53 -2.09 -7.96
C LEU A 21 5.19 -1.68 -6.63
N THR A 22 5.43 -0.39 -6.43
CA THR A 22 5.99 0.12 -5.17
C THR A 22 4.95 0.06 -4.06
N VAL A 23 3.66 0.31 -4.36
CA VAL A 23 2.57 0.09 -3.40
C VAL A 23 2.55 -1.37 -2.95
N ASP A 24 2.59 -2.33 -3.89
CA ASP A 24 2.60 -3.77 -3.56
C ASP A 24 3.79 -4.15 -2.66
N ALA A 25 4.99 -3.69 -3.01
CA ALA A 25 6.20 -3.95 -2.23
C ALA A 25 6.12 -3.36 -0.81
N LEU A 26 5.61 -2.13 -0.66
CA LEU A 26 5.40 -1.50 0.65
C LEU A 26 4.36 -2.24 1.48
N CYS A 27 3.23 -2.63 0.88
CA CYS A 27 2.20 -3.43 1.55
C CYS A 27 2.77 -4.73 2.10
N ARG A 28 3.55 -5.47 1.30
CA ARG A 28 4.23 -6.70 1.75
C ARG A 28 5.18 -6.44 2.89
N PHE A 29 6.02 -5.41 2.77
CA PHE A 29 7.00 -5.04 3.79
C PHE A 29 6.32 -4.73 5.14
N LEU A 30 5.28 -3.88 5.12
CA LEU A 30 4.56 -3.49 6.34
C LEU A 30 3.80 -4.67 6.96
N GLN A 31 3.29 -5.60 6.13
CA GLN A 31 2.67 -6.84 6.59
C GLN A 31 3.67 -7.91 7.07
N GLY A 32 4.99 -7.64 7.05
CA GLY A 32 6.02 -8.62 7.41
C GLY A 32 6.11 -9.80 6.43
N LYS A 33 5.55 -9.67 5.22
CA LYS A 33 5.61 -10.69 4.17
C LYS A 33 6.98 -10.63 3.48
N PRO A 34 7.54 -11.77 3.04
CA PRO A 34 8.79 -11.77 2.30
C PRO A 34 8.65 -11.02 0.98
N ALA A 35 9.76 -10.42 0.54
CA ALA A 35 9.89 -9.92 -0.82
C ALA A 35 9.59 -11.07 -1.80
N LYS A 36 8.77 -10.78 -2.80
CA LYS A 36 8.36 -11.75 -3.81
C LYS A 36 8.52 -11.11 -5.17
N ASP A 37 9.16 -11.84 -6.08
CA ASP A 37 9.18 -11.44 -7.49
C ASP A 37 7.75 -11.47 -8.04
N VAL A 38 7.38 -10.39 -8.73
CA VAL A 38 6.08 -10.28 -9.38
C VAL A 38 6.22 -10.85 -10.80
N PRO A 39 5.57 -11.98 -11.12
CA PRO A 39 5.61 -12.53 -12.48
C PRO A 39 5.07 -11.52 -13.50
N ARG A 40 5.59 -11.56 -14.73
CA ARG A 40 5.21 -10.60 -15.79
C ARG A 40 3.69 -10.51 -16.03
N HIS A 41 2.99 -11.64 -16.00
CA HIS A 41 1.54 -11.64 -16.17
C HIS A 41 0.78 -10.94 -15.03
N GLU A 42 1.32 -10.92 -13.81
CA GLU A 42 0.76 -10.16 -12.69
C GLU A 42 1.13 -8.68 -12.82
N MET A 43 2.35 -8.37 -13.30
CA MET A 43 2.77 -6.99 -13.58
C MET A 43 1.84 -6.31 -14.60
N ASP A 44 1.47 -7.03 -15.67
CA ASP A 44 0.57 -6.55 -16.71
C ASP A 44 -0.85 -6.25 -16.17
N GLN A 45 -1.21 -6.84 -15.02
CA GLN A 45 -2.51 -6.62 -14.37
C GLN A 45 -2.46 -5.59 -13.24
N MET A 46 -1.30 -5.03 -12.89
CA MET A 46 -1.16 -4.13 -11.74
C MET A 46 -2.02 -2.87 -11.85
N GLY A 47 -2.26 -2.34 -13.05
CA GLY A 47 -3.16 -1.20 -13.23
C GLY A 47 -4.64 -1.51 -12.92
N ARG A 48 -5.03 -2.78 -12.97
CA ARG A 48 -6.38 -3.24 -12.54
C ARG A 48 -6.44 -3.48 -11.04
N GLN A 49 -5.35 -3.99 -10.44
CA GLN A 49 -5.28 -4.29 -9.01
C GLN A 49 -5.05 -3.03 -8.16
N TYR A 50 -4.30 -2.07 -8.71
CA TYR A 50 -4.03 -0.75 -8.14
C TYR A 50 -4.39 0.33 -9.17
N PRO A 51 -5.70 0.67 -9.28
CA PRO A 51 -6.17 1.77 -10.12
C PRO A 51 -5.49 3.10 -9.79
N TYR A 52 -5.60 4.06 -10.71
CA TYR A 52 -5.02 5.40 -10.48
C TYR A 52 -5.54 6.00 -9.17
N CYS A 53 -4.62 6.62 -8.42
CA CYS A 53 -4.89 7.19 -7.10
C CYS A 53 -5.44 6.17 -6.08
N THR A 54 -5.07 4.88 -6.20
CA THR A 54 -5.27 3.91 -5.13
C THR A 54 -4.59 4.41 -3.86
N VAL A 55 -5.32 4.42 -2.75
CA VAL A 55 -4.80 4.78 -1.43
C VAL A 55 -4.86 3.57 -0.52
N VAL A 56 -3.73 3.26 0.11
CA VAL A 56 -3.60 2.21 1.12
C VAL A 56 -3.14 2.86 2.42
N GLY A 57 -3.87 2.60 3.50
CA GLY A 57 -3.54 3.12 4.84
C GLY A 57 -3.02 2.01 5.74
N PHE A 58 -1.93 2.29 6.47
CA PHE A 58 -1.42 1.43 7.53
C PHE A 58 -1.30 2.24 8.81
N GLU A 59 -1.59 1.60 9.93
CA GLU A 59 -1.35 2.15 11.26
C GLU A 59 -0.36 1.26 12.02
N GLU A 60 0.58 1.89 12.73
CA GLU A 60 1.50 1.19 13.61
C GLU A 60 0.79 0.87 14.94
N LEU A 61 0.85 -0.40 15.34
CA LEU A 61 0.33 -0.88 16.60
C LEU A 61 1.40 -0.77 17.70
N THR A 62 0.98 -0.84 18.96
CA THR A 62 1.86 -0.76 20.14
C THR A 62 2.97 -1.82 20.16
N ASN A 63 2.79 -2.94 19.48
CA ASN A 63 3.78 -4.01 19.32
C ASN A 63 4.74 -3.78 18.13
N LYS A 64 4.74 -2.59 17.52
CA LYS A 64 5.55 -2.23 16.33
C LYS A 64 5.22 -3.06 15.07
N THR A 65 4.02 -3.62 15.01
CA THR A 65 3.49 -4.25 13.80
C THR A 65 2.52 -3.30 13.10
N TRP A 66 2.31 -3.49 11.80
CA TRP A 66 1.44 -2.63 11.02
C TRP A 66 0.12 -3.33 10.72
N ARG A 67 -0.99 -2.62 10.91
CA ARG A 67 -2.32 -3.09 10.54
C ARG A 67 -2.82 -2.31 9.33
N LEU A 68 -3.33 -3.04 8.35
CA LEU A 68 -4.01 -2.44 7.21
C LEU A 68 -5.31 -1.78 7.69
N VAL A 69 -5.49 -0.51 7.39
CA VAL A 69 -6.72 0.24 7.69
C VAL A 69 -7.67 0.14 6.50
N PRO A 70 -8.76 -0.64 6.59
CA PRO A 70 -9.71 -0.74 5.50
C PRO A 70 -10.42 0.61 5.30
N ASN A 71 -10.57 1.03 4.05
CA ASN A 71 -11.26 2.28 3.68
C ASN A 71 -10.69 3.54 4.36
N ALA A 72 -9.36 3.62 4.51
CA ALA A 72 -8.69 4.78 5.12
C ALA A 72 -9.10 6.13 4.49
N LEU A 73 -9.49 6.13 3.21
CA LEU A 73 -10.17 7.24 2.56
C LEU A 73 -11.42 6.75 1.83
N PRO A 74 -12.46 7.59 1.69
CA PRO A 74 -13.57 7.30 0.80
C PRO A 74 -13.04 7.11 -0.62
N PRO A 75 -13.63 6.18 -1.40
CA PRO A 75 -13.16 5.94 -2.74
C PRO A 75 -13.37 7.17 -3.62
N VAL A 76 -12.29 7.68 -4.22
CA VAL A 76 -12.36 8.78 -5.19
C VAL A 76 -12.39 8.14 -6.58
N THR A 77 -13.60 7.93 -7.08
CA THR A 77 -13.87 7.44 -8.43
C THR A 77 -13.73 8.60 -9.41
N TYR A 78 -12.53 8.93 -9.86
CA TYR A 78 -12.38 9.80 -11.04
C TYR A 78 -12.38 8.88 -12.27
N LEU A 79 -13.40 9.00 -13.14
CA LEU A 79 -13.62 8.19 -14.36
C LEU A 79 -14.32 6.82 -14.20
N GLU A 80 -15.29 6.66 -13.30
CA GLU A 80 -16.08 5.40 -13.14
C GLU A 80 -15.29 4.14 -12.69
N PHE A 81 -13.99 4.26 -12.38
CA PHE A 81 -13.17 3.18 -11.81
C PHE A 81 -12.96 3.32 -10.30
N SER A 82 -13.26 2.26 -9.54
CA SER A 82 -12.99 2.19 -8.10
C SER A 82 -11.49 2.33 -7.82
N ASN A 83 -11.10 3.15 -6.83
CA ASN A 83 -9.72 3.24 -6.33
C ASN A 83 -9.44 2.22 -5.20
N ARG A 84 -10.39 1.32 -4.90
CA ARG A 84 -10.21 0.28 -3.88
C ARG A 84 -9.39 -0.87 -4.46
N PRO A 85 -8.29 -1.27 -3.80
CA PRO A 85 -7.56 -2.47 -4.21
C PRO A 85 -8.41 -3.71 -3.93
N ASN A 86 -8.20 -4.77 -4.72
CA ASN A 86 -8.81 -6.06 -4.48
C ASN A 86 -8.25 -6.67 -3.18
N THR A 87 -9.08 -6.80 -2.15
CA THR A 87 -8.68 -7.27 -0.83
C THR A 87 -8.21 -8.72 -0.83
N ASP A 88 -8.82 -9.58 -1.65
CA ASP A 88 -8.46 -11.01 -1.72
C ASP A 88 -7.04 -11.18 -2.30
N PHE A 89 -6.67 -10.31 -3.25
CA PHE A 89 -5.32 -10.26 -3.78
C PHE A 89 -4.30 -9.73 -2.77
N LEU A 90 -4.67 -8.72 -1.98
CA LEU A 90 -3.79 -8.14 -0.96
C LEU A 90 -3.47 -9.10 0.20
N THR A 91 -4.41 -10.00 0.52
CA THR A 91 -4.24 -10.93 1.65
C THR A 91 -3.45 -12.19 1.32
N ARG A 92 -3.15 -12.46 0.05
CA ARG A 92 -2.40 -13.65 -0.40
C ARG A 92 -0.93 -13.71 0.06
#